data_AF-E3NRB7-F1
#
_entry.id   AF-E3NRB7-F1
#
_cell.length_a   1.000
_cell.length_b   1.000
_cell.length_c   1.000
_cell.angle_alpha   90.00
_cell.angle_beta   90.00
_cell.angle_gamma   90.00
#
_symmetry.space_group_name_H-M   'P 1'
#
loop_
_entity.id
_entity.type
_entity.pdbx_description
1 polymer ?
#
loop_
_entity_poly.entity_id
_entity_poly.type
_entity_poly.pdbx_seq_one_letter_code
_entity_poly.pdbx_strand_id
1 'polypeptide(L)'
;MTDTEKEVKLTKLLQGYIEKGDDKVKTKCSSDVRCVSHSVSLLGSKIISPMLMHRKQLPPEVIDMLARLEDVITISKKIAGYVRGNSTLCHSLPRLPTLPCDTRWLNGVHCLKDVMELMDFIQKNIQLFSPKGRERVRRLGMEDEKLAHSILLVFSPLMQYNEVFQNQKKITLNLVLPAYKHLDNRFKQFLDNDFSGVDIDTIDKEYVQAMSESGRLAIKHYYAEFTDLHYGAVLLSPYTKKMSNFDATEKSRAKHFIMNQLPKDPSPMPISPAPTQTDGIDVLYALS
;
A
#
# COMPACT_ATOMS: atom_id res chain seq x y z
N MET A 1 -14.12 -16.10 -31.66
CA MET A 1 -14.30 -15.05 -30.66
C MET A 1 -14.46 -13.73 -31.39
N THR A 2 -15.59 -13.07 -31.23
CA THR A 2 -15.85 -11.76 -31.86
C THR A 2 -14.99 -10.69 -31.20
N ASP A 3 -14.71 -9.58 -31.89
CA ASP A 3 -13.86 -8.50 -31.34
C ASP A 3 -14.46 -7.91 -30.05
N THR A 4 -15.79 -7.93 -29.93
CA THR A 4 -16.52 -7.55 -28.71
C THR A 4 -16.21 -8.48 -27.53
N GLU A 5 -16.02 -9.79 -27.76
CA GLU A 5 -15.66 -10.73 -26.69
C GLU A 5 -14.23 -10.55 -26.20
N LYS A 6 -13.30 -10.12 -27.07
CA LYS A 6 -11.91 -9.83 -26.69
C LYS A 6 -11.83 -8.54 -25.87
N GLU A 7 -12.57 -7.52 -26.26
CA GLU A 7 -12.63 -6.23 -25.56
C GLU A 7 -13.29 -6.35 -24.18
N VAL A 8 -14.39 -7.10 -24.07
CA VAL A 8 -15.02 -7.45 -22.79
C VAL A 8 -14.07 -8.28 -21.93
N LYS A 9 -13.32 -9.22 -22.50
CA LYS A 9 -12.35 -10.04 -21.75
C LYS A 9 -11.17 -9.22 -21.25
N LEU A 10 -10.62 -8.32 -22.07
CA LEU A 10 -9.55 -7.39 -21.67
C LEU A 10 -10.04 -6.43 -20.58
N THR A 11 -11.26 -5.92 -20.72
CA THR A 11 -11.90 -5.05 -19.72
C THR A 11 -12.13 -5.78 -18.40
N LYS A 12 -12.68 -7.01 -18.42
CA LYS A 12 -12.85 -7.86 -17.22
C LYS A 12 -11.50 -8.20 -16.56
N LEU A 13 -10.44 -8.41 -17.36
CA LEU A 13 -9.10 -8.71 -16.88
C LEU A 13 -8.41 -7.48 -16.26
N LEU A 14 -8.65 -6.29 -16.81
CA LEU A 14 -8.18 -5.00 -16.27
C LEU A 14 -9.01 -4.53 -15.05
N GLN A 15 -10.26 -4.95 -14.94
CA GLN A 15 -11.17 -4.64 -13.82
C GLN A 15 -11.10 -5.65 -12.66
N GLY A 16 -10.40 -6.77 -12.82
CA GLY A 16 -10.25 -7.78 -11.75
C GLY A 16 -11.55 -8.51 -11.38
N TYR A 17 -12.53 -8.57 -12.29
CA TYR A 17 -13.77 -9.31 -12.06
C TYR A 17 -13.52 -10.82 -12.11
N ILE A 18 -13.63 -11.49 -10.96
CA ILE A 18 -13.92 -12.92 -10.87
C ILE A 18 -15.41 -13.03 -10.52
N GLU A 19 -16.27 -13.18 -11.52
CA GLU A 19 -17.67 -13.54 -11.30
C GLU A 19 -17.72 -15.01 -10.83
N LYS A 20 -18.21 -15.24 -9.60
CA LYS A 20 -18.61 -16.58 -9.14
C LYS A 20 -19.85 -16.98 -9.96
N GLY A 21 -19.70 -17.82 -10.98
CA GLY A 21 -20.90 -18.40 -11.61
C GLY A 21 -20.80 -19.07 -12.98
N ASP A 22 -19.67 -19.08 -13.70
CA ASP A 22 -19.61 -19.72 -15.03
C ASP A 22 -18.64 -20.91 -15.06
N ASP A 23 -19.15 -22.09 -14.71
CA ASP A 23 -18.43 -23.38 -14.68
C ASP A 23 -18.10 -23.98 -16.07
N LYS A 24 -18.25 -23.22 -17.18
CA LYS A 24 -18.00 -23.72 -18.54
C LYS A 24 -17.11 -22.86 -19.43
N VAL A 25 -16.23 -22.05 -18.84
CA VAL A 25 -15.06 -21.54 -19.56
C VAL A 25 -13.80 -21.87 -18.76
N LYS A 26 -13.44 -23.16 -18.72
CA LYS A 26 -12.06 -23.60 -18.41
C LYS A 26 -11.12 -23.24 -19.59
N THR A 27 -11.09 -21.98 -20.01
CA THR A 27 -9.87 -21.46 -20.66
C THR A 27 -8.89 -21.19 -19.54
N LYS A 28 -7.90 -22.08 -19.43
CA LYS A 28 -6.65 -21.97 -18.68
C LYS A 28 -6.23 -20.50 -18.44
N CYS A 29 -6.77 -19.87 -17.40
CA CYS A 29 -6.26 -18.62 -16.86
C CYS A 29 -5.13 -19.04 -15.91
N SER A 30 -3.94 -19.32 -16.45
CA SER A 30 -2.77 -19.72 -15.65
C SER A 30 -2.09 -18.53 -14.98
N SER A 31 -2.84 -17.46 -14.67
CA SER A 31 -2.29 -16.21 -14.16
C SER A 31 -3.05 -15.78 -12.93
N ASP A 32 -2.73 -16.40 -11.79
CA ASP A 32 -3.14 -15.89 -10.48
C ASP A 32 -2.46 -14.52 -10.28
N VAL A 33 -3.20 -13.44 -10.52
CA VAL A 33 -2.73 -12.08 -10.21
C VAL A 33 -2.76 -11.95 -8.69
N ARG A 34 -1.58 -11.80 -8.08
CA ARG A 34 -1.46 -11.69 -6.62
C ARG A 34 -2.23 -10.47 -6.12
N CYS A 35 -2.97 -10.65 -5.03
CA CYS A 35 -3.68 -9.56 -4.38
C CYS A 35 -2.70 -8.47 -3.92
N VAL A 36 -2.87 -7.24 -4.42
CA VAL A 36 -1.99 -6.11 -4.10
C VAL A 36 -2.12 -5.70 -2.64
N SER A 37 -3.33 -5.69 -2.09
CA SER A 37 -3.55 -5.40 -0.66
C SER A 37 -2.81 -6.38 0.25
N HIS A 38 -2.78 -7.66 -0.13
CA HIS A 38 -1.97 -8.67 0.56
C HIS A 38 -0.47 -8.38 0.42
N SER A 39 -0.02 -8.02 -0.79
CA SER A 39 1.39 -7.69 -1.08
C SER A 39 1.87 -6.46 -0.29
N VAL A 40 1.04 -5.42 -0.18
CA VAL A 40 1.31 -4.23 0.63
C VAL A 40 1.37 -4.57 2.12
N SER A 41 0.48 -5.45 2.59
CA SER A 41 0.50 -5.92 3.98
C SER A 41 1.76 -6.74 4.30
N LEU A 42 2.19 -7.60 3.36
CA LEU A 42 3.43 -8.35 3.47
C LEU A 42 4.65 -7.43 3.43
N LEU A 43 4.69 -6.48 2.50
CA LEU A 43 5.73 -5.45 2.43
C LEU A 43 5.86 -4.74 3.78
N GLY A 44 4.73 -4.28 4.34
CA GLY A 44 4.71 -3.63 5.64
C GLY A 44 5.30 -4.52 6.74
N SER A 45 4.91 -5.79 6.77
CA SER A 45 5.48 -6.78 7.68
C SER A 45 6.98 -6.95 7.55
N LYS A 46 7.51 -6.94 6.32
CA LYS A 46 8.94 -7.16 6.06
C LYS A 46 9.82 -5.94 6.28
N ILE A 47 9.25 -4.75 6.42
CA ILE A 47 9.98 -3.57 6.91
C ILE A 47 10.44 -3.81 8.36
N ILE A 48 9.54 -4.23 9.25
CA ILE A 48 9.85 -4.46 10.67
C ILE A 48 10.42 -5.86 10.94
N SER A 49 9.90 -6.88 10.27
CA SER A 49 10.35 -8.27 10.44
C SER A 49 10.93 -8.80 9.14
N PRO A 50 12.18 -8.43 8.80
CA PRO A 50 12.80 -8.76 7.52
C PRO A 50 12.89 -10.28 7.33
N MET A 51 12.76 -10.69 6.05
CA MET A 51 12.91 -12.08 5.63
C MET A 51 14.31 -12.60 5.97
N LEU A 52 14.45 -13.91 6.20
CA LEU A 52 15.74 -14.53 6.56
C LEU A 52 16.87 -14.19 5.56
N MET A 53 16.55 -14.09 4.27
CA MET A 53 17.52 -13.71 3.24
C MET A 53 17.90 -12.22 3.25
N HIS A 54 17.02 -11.35 3.75
CA HIS A 54 17.29 -9.92 3.92
C HIS A 54 18.05 -9.64 5.21
N ARG A 55 17.81 -10.42 6.27
CA ARG A 55 18.53 -10.28 7.55
C ARG A 55 20.05 -10.38 7.40
N LYS A 56 20.53 -11.23 6.46
CA LYS A 56 21.96 -11.37 6.16
C LYS A 56 22.59 -10.14 5.49
N GLN A 57 21.77 -9.22 4.98
CA GLN A 57 22.19 -8.01 4.28
C GLN A 57 22.07 -6.76 5.16
N LEU A 58 21.55 -6.90 6.39
CA LEU A 58 21.36 -5.80 7.33
C LEU A 58 22.37 -5.94 8.48
N PRO A 59 22.92 -4.83 8.98
CA PRO A 59 23.72 -4.84 10.20
C PRO A 59 22.92 -5.39 11.40
N PRO A 60 23.57 -6.08 12.37
CA PRO A 60 22.90 -6.56 13.59
C PRO A 60 22.17 -5.45 14.35
N GLU A 61 22.77 -4.27 14.43
CA GLU A 61 22.19 -3.08 15.08
C GLU A 61 20.84 -2.70 14.47
N VAL A 62 20.74 -2.72 13.13
CA VAL A 62 19.47 -2.47 12.43
C VAL A 62 18.43 -3.53 12.79
N ILE A 63 18.82 -4.81 12.91
CA ILE A 63 17.88 -5.87 13.31
C ILE A 63 17.34 -5.64 14.73
N ASP A 64 18.20 -5.24 15.67
CA ASP A 64 17.80 -4.94 17.04
C ASP A 64 16.88 -3.72 17.13
N MET A 65 17.17 -2.68 16.34
CA MET A 65 16.29 -1.52 16.19
C MET A 65 14.90 -1.93 15.66
N LEU A 66 14.85 -2.75 14.61
CA LEU A 66 13.58 -3.22 14.05
C LEU A 66 12.78 -4.06 15.06
N ALA A 67 13.44 -4.92 15.85
CA ALA A 67 12.80 -5.67 16.93
C ALA A 67 12.19 -4.75 18.00
N ARG A 68 12.88 -3.63 18.33
CA ARG A 68 12.36 -2.63 19.25
C ARG A 68 11.08 -1.96 18.75
N LEU A 69 10.98 -1.70 17.44
CA LEU A 69 9.78 -1.16 16.81
C LEU A 69 8.61 -2.16 16.81
N GLU A 70 8.89 -3.45 16.65
CA GLU A 70 7.88 -4.52 16.78
C GLU A 70 7.26 -4.54 18.19
N ASP A 71 8.06 -4.29 19.23
CA ASP A 71 7.55 -4.19 20.60
C ASP A 71 6.64 -2.97 20.77
N VAL A 72 6.98 -1.81 20.18
CA VAL A 72 6.11 -0.61 20.19
C VAL A 72 4.74 -0.92 19.57
N ILE A 73 4.71 -1.58 18.42
CA ILE A 73 3.47 -2.02 17.76
C ILE A 73 2.70 -3.02 18.64
N THR A 74 3.40 -3.91 19.32
CA THR A 74 2.79 -4.89 20.22
C THR A 74 2.17 -4.23 21.46
N ILE A 75 2.83 -3.21 22.02
CA ILE A 75 2.33 -2.42 23.14
C ILE A 75 1.05 -1.69 22.73
N SER A 76 1.03 -1.05 21.56
CA SER A 76 -0.16 -0.33 21.11
C SER A 76 -1.35 -1.26 20.89
N LYS A 77 -1.14 -2.45 20.31
CA LYS A 77 -2.18 -3.50 20.22
C LYS A 77 -2.75 -3.87 21.60
N LYS A 78 -1.87 -4.02 22.60
CA LYS A 78 -2.29 -4.33 23.98
C LYS A 78 -3.08 -3.19 24.61
N ILE A 79 -2.68 -1.93 24.39
CA ILE A 79 -3.43 -0.75 24.86
C ILE A 79 -4.80 -0.68 24.20
N ALA A 80 -4.88 -0.82 22.88
CA ALA A 80 -6.13 -0.85 22.13
C ALA A 80 -7.06 -1.97 22.63
N GLY A 81 -6.52 -3.16 22.90
CA GLY A 81 -7.25 -4.28 23.51
C GLY A 81 -7.81 -3.95 24.89
N TYR A 82 -7.03 -3.28 25.76
CA TYR A 82 -7.53 -2.83 27.06
C TYR A 82 -8.65 -1.81 26.96
N VAL A 83 -8.51 -0.81 26.08
CA VAL A 83 -9.55 0.20 25.86
C VAL A 83 -10.85 -0.47 25.43
N ARG A 84 -10.79 -1.35 24.42
CA ARG A 84 -11.99 -2.03 23.91
C ARG A 84 -12.57 -3.06 24.88
N GLY A 85 -11.76 -3.59 25.79
CA GLY A 85 -12.18 -4.54 26.83
C GLY A 85 -12.80 -3.90 28.07
N ASN A 86 -12.77 -2.57 28.19
CA ASN A 86 -13.31 -1.85 29.35
C ASN A 86 -14.47 -0.95 28.91
N SER A 87 -15.69 -1.34 29.27
CA SER A 87 -16.92 -0.62 28.88
C SER A 87 -16.91 0.84 29.34
N THR A 88 -16.42 1.15 30.53
CA THR A 88 -16.34 2.53 31.03
C THR A 88 -15.39 3.38 30.18
N LEU A 89 -14.23 2.84 29.81
CA LEU A 89 -13.30 3.51 28.90
C LEU A 89 -13.92 3.73 27.53
N CYS A 90 -14.61 2.73 26.97
CA CYS A 90 -15.29 2.86 25.68
C CYS A 90 -16.22 4.07 25.59
N HIS A 91 -16.96 4.38 26.66
CA HIS A 91 -17.86 5.54 26.72
C HIS A 91 -17.12 6.88 26.95
N SER A 92 -15.88 6.83 27.42
CA SER A 92 -15.09 8.01 27.77
C SER A 92 -14.23 8.54 26.62
N LEU A 93 -14.14 7.80 25.51
CA LEU A 93 -13.35 8.17 24.32
C LEU A 93 -14.26 8.66 23.18
N PRO A 94 -13.81 9.61 22.35
CA PRO A 94 -14.59 10.12 21.22
C PRO A 94 -14.85 9.07 20.12
N ARG A 95 -13.97 8.06 20.04
CA ARG A 95 -14.11 6.89 19.18
C ARG A 95 -13.30 5.72 19.76
N LEU A 96 -13.62 4.50 19.34
CA LEU A 96 -12.84 3.32 19.74
C LEU A 96 -11.59 3.17 18.87
N PRO A 97 -10.46 2.75 19.45
CA PRO A 97 -9.28 2.39 18.66
C PRO A 97 -9.54 1.11 17.87
N THR A 98 -8.75 0.88 16.82
CA THR A 98 -8.79 -0.31 15.98
C THR A 98 -8.73 -1.59 16.82
N LEU A 99 -9.56 -2.57 16.47
CA LEU A 99 -9.59 -3.87 17.14
C LEU A 99 -8.29 -4.61 16.82
N PRO A 100 -7.50 -5.02 17.82
CA PRO A 100 -6.29 -5.79 17.58
C PRO A 100 -6.61 -7.11 16.87
N CYS A 101 -5.88 -7.39 15.80
CA CYS A 101 -6.01 -8.59 15.00
C CYS A 101 -4.61 -9.09 14.61
N ASP A 102 -4.25 -10.31 15.02
CA ASP A 102 -2.92 -10.86 14.79
C ASP A 102 -2.68 -11.28 13.34
N THR A 103 -3.73 -11.59 12.59
CA THR A 103 -3.62 -12.11 11.21
C THR A 103 -3.40 -11.03 10.15
N ARG A 104 -3.59 -9.75 10.50
CA ARG A 104 -3.47 -8.62 9.56
C ARG A 104 -2.38 -7.68 10.03
N TRP A 105 -1.19 -7.77 9.45
CA TRP A 105 -0.03 -7.07 9.98
C TRP A 105 -0.23 -5.54 10.12
N LEU A 106 -0.79 -4.87 9.10
CA LEU A 106 -1.06 -3.43 9.15
C LEU A 106 -2.05 -3.02 10.25
N ASN A 107 -2.87 -3.95 10.76
CA ASN A 107 -3.77 -3.69 11.88
C ASN A 107 -3.02 -3.24 13.14
N GLY A 108 -1.81 -3.77 13.40
CA GLY A 108 -0.99 -3.30 14.52
C GLY A 108 -0.60 -1.82 14.38
N VAL A 109 -0.31 -1.37 13.16
CA VAL A 109 -0.02 0.05 12.88
C VAL A 109 -1.28 0.90 12.99
N HIS A 110 -2.45 0.40 12.56
CA HIS A 110 -3.73 1.08 12.80
C HIS A 110 -4.02 1.21 14.31
N CYS A 111 -3.74 0.18 15.12
CA CYS A 111 -3.82 0.28 16.58
C CYS A 111 -2.87 1.35 17.12
N LEU A 112 -1.63 1.41 16.63
CA LEU A 112 -0.66 2.45 17.02
C LEU A 112 -1.18 3.85 16.70
N LYS A 113 -1.63 4.08 15.46
CA LYS A 113 -2.19 5.36 15.02
C LYS A 113 -3.33 5.80 15.93
N ASP A 114 -4.30 4.91 16.15
CA ASP A 114 -5.47 5.23 16.96
C ASP A 114 -5.13 5.49 18.42
N VAL A 115 -4.21 4.71 19.00
CA VAL A 115 -3.78 4.91 20.40
C VAL A 115 -3.05 6.24 20.56
N MET A 116 -2.19 6.62 19.61
CA MET A 116 -1.51 7.91 19.64
C MET A 116 -2.49 9.08 19.50
N GLU A 117 -3.44 9.01 18.55
CA GLU A 117 -4.48 10.04 18.37
C GLU A 117 -5.43 10.17 19.58
N LEU A 118 -5.62 9.08 20.33
CA LEU A 118 -6.49 9.04 21.51
C LEU A 118 -5.72 9.22 22.82
N MET A 119 -4.40 9.46 22.77
CA MET A 119 -3.52 9.40 23.94
C MET A 119 -3.98 10.33 25.07
N ASP A 120 -4.38 11.57 24.75
CA ASP A 120 -4.87 12.53 25.75
C ASP A 120 -6.11 12.02 26.51
N PHE A 121 -7.04 11.37 25.81
CA PHE A 121 -8.23 10.79 26.42
C PHE A 121 -7.89 9.54 27.24
N ILE A 122 -6.96 8.73 26.74
CA ILE A 122 -6.46 7.54 27.43
C ILE A 122 -5.76 7.94 28.74
N GLN A 123 -4.91 8.97 28.72
CA GLN A 123 -4.19 9.46 29.90
C GLN A 123 -5.12 10.09 30.93
N LYS A 124 -6.14 10.86 30.52
CA LYS A 124 -7.17 11.39 31.43
C LYS A 124 -7.95 10.30 32.17
N ASN A 125 -8.00 9.09 31.60
CA ASN A 125 -8.70 7.94 32.16
C ASN A 125 -7.75 6.81 32.61
N ILE A 126 -6.47 7.12 32.84
CA ILE A 126 -5.42 6.15 33.13
C ILE A 126 -5.71 5.31 34.39
N GLN A 127 -6.46 5.85 35.35
CA GLN A 127 -6.92 5.17 36.56
C GLN A 127 -7.80 3.95 36.27
N LEU A 128 -8.47 3.90 35.12
CA LEU A 128 -9.31 2.79 34.69
C LEU A 128 -8.50 1.61 34.12
N PHE A 129 -7.19 1.79 33.90
CA PHE A 129 -6.30 0.72 33.46
C PHE A 129 -5.75 -0.06 34.65
N SER A 130 -5.52 -1.37 34.44
CA SER A 130 -4.71 -2.18 35.36
C SER A 130 -3.28 -1.63 35.51
N PRO A 131 -2.52 -1.97 36.57
CA PRO A 131 -1.13 -1.53 36.72
C PRO A 131 -0.26 -1.81 35.48
N LYS A 132 -0.41 -2.99 34.88
CA LYS A 132 0.29 -3.35 33.62
C LYS A 132 -0.17 -2.51 32.42
N GLY A 133 -1.45 -2.13 32.38
CA GLY A 133 -1.99 -1.25 31.35
C GLY A 133 -1.45 0.17 31.48
N ARG A 134 -1.39 0.70 32.71
CA ARG A 134 -0.84 2.03 33.00
C ARG A 134 0.63 2.13 32.60
N GLU A 135 1.42 1.11 32.93
CA GLU A 135 2.83 1.08 32.54
C GLU A 135 3.02 1.10 31.02
N ARG A 136 2.19 0.35 30.28
CA ARG A 136 2.23 0.35 28.81
C ARG A 136 1.89 1.72 28.21
N VAL A 137 0.87 2.39 28.74
CA VAL A 137 0.49 3.74 28.29
C VAL A 137 1.60 4.74 28.59
N ARG A 138 2.17 4.71 29.81
CA ARG A 138 3.30 5.58 30.19
C ARG A 138 4.50 5.36 29.28
N ARG A 139 4.89 4.10 29.06
CA ARG A 139 5.98 3.74 28.15
C ARG A 139 5.73 4.27 26.74
N LEU A 140 4.54 4.04 26.17
CA LEU A 140 4.22 4.50 24.82
C LEU A 140 4.21 6.04 24.70
N GLY A 141 3.60 6.73 25.67
CA GLY A 141 3.41 8.19 25.62
C GLY A 141 4.57 9.02 26.18
N MET A 142 5.66 8.40 26.64
CA MET A 142 6.83 9.13 27.17
C MET A 142 8.15 8.59 26.63
N GLU A 143 8.35 7.27 26.67
CA GLU A 143 9.63 6.66 26.28
C GLU A 143 9.66 6.36 24.78
N ASP A 144 8.54 5.86 24.25
CA ASP A 144 8.44 5.36 22.87
C ASP A 144 7.71 6.30 21.93
N GLU A 145 7.41 7.53 22.36
CA GLU A 145 6.62 8.48 21.57
C GLU A 145 7.29 8.79 20.22
N LYS A 146 8.60 9.10 20.23
CA LYS A 146 9.35 9.34 19.00
C LYS A 146 9.41 8.12 18.09
N LEU A 147 9.55 6.92 18.66
CA LEU A 147 9.53 5.67 17.91
C LEU A 147 8.16 5.43 17.28
N ALA A 148 7.08 5.72 18.00
CA ALA A 148 5.72 5.64 17.50
C ALA A 148 5.51 6.58 16.31
N HIS A 149 5.95 7.84 16.41
CA HIS A 149 5.89 8.79 15.31
C HIS A 149 6.76 8.36 14.11
N SER A 150 7.96 7.82 14.34
CA SER A 150 8.81 7.25 13.28
C SER A 150 8.10 6.12 12.53
N ILE A 151 7.44 5.20 13.26
CA ILE A 151 6.64 4.12 12.63
C ILE A 151 5.52 4.74 11.79
N LEU A 152 4.74 5.66 12.36
CA LEU A 152 3.62 6.28 11.64
C LEU A 152 4.08 7.06 10.40
N LEU A 153 5.24 7.71 10.44
CA LEU A 153 5.84 8.40 9.30
C LEU A 153 6.17 7.45 8.14
N VAL A 154 6.76 6.30 8.45
CA VAL A 154 7.15 5.29 7.45
C VAL A 154 5.92 4.54 6.91
N PHE A 155 4.97 4.23 7.77
CA PHE A 155 3.82 3.39 7.43
C PHE A 155 2.59 4.13 6.92
N SER A 156 2.48 5.44 7.12
CA SER A 156 1.34 6.24 6.65
C SER A 156 1.04 6.04 5.16
N PRO A 157 2.03 6.09 4.23
CA PRO A 157 1.78 5.80 2.82
C PRO A 157 1.28 4.37 2.57
N LEU A 158 1.82 3.36 3.27
CA LEU A 158 1.40 1.97 3.14
C LEU A 158 -0.07 1.77 3.55
N MET A 159 -0.49 2.45 4.63
CA MET A 159 -1.89 2.44 5.08
C MET A 159 -2.81 3.06 4.03
N GLN A 160 -2.45 4.24 3.49
CA GLN A 160 -3.21 4.91 2.43
C GLN A 160 -3.32 4.04 1.17
N TYR A 161 -2.23 3.40 0.76
CA TYR A 161 -2.24 2.51 -0.40
C TYR A 161 -3.10 1.28 -0.18
N ASN A 162 -3.06 0.70 1.02
CA ASN A 162 -3.91 -0.43 1.35
C ASN A 162 -5.40 -0.06 1.24
N GLU A 163 -5.80 1.13 1.72
CA GLU A 163 -7.16 1.64 1.55
C GLU A 163 -7.53 1.84 0.07
N VAL A 164 -6.64 2.42 -0.73
CA VAL A 164 -6.86 2.60 -2.18
C VAL A 164 -7.04 1.26 -2.89
N PHE A 165 -6.18 0.27 -2.64
CA PHE A 165 -6.23 -1.03 -3.31
C PHE A 165 -7.38 -1.93 -2.83
N GLN A 166 -7.90 -1.69 -1.61
CA GLN A 166 -9.12 -2.36 -1.13
C GLN A 166 -10.40 -1.70 -1.63
N ASN A 167 -10.34 -0.42 -1.99
CA ASN A 167 -11.48 0.34 -2.48
C ASN A 167 -11.80 -0.05 -3.93
N GLN A 168 -12.73 -1.00 -4.10
CA GLN A 168 -13.18 -1.52 -5.40
C GLN A 168 -13.98 -0.51 -6.26
N LYS A 169 -14.04 0.76 -5.88
CA LYS A 169 -14.80 1.80 -6.60
C LYS A 169 -14.14 2.25 -7.91
N LYS A 170 -12.84 1.99 -8.10
CA LYS A 170 -12.08 2.42 -9.28
C LYS A 170 -11.07 1.33 -9.69
N ILE A 171 -10.65 1.35 -10.95
CA ILE A 171 -9.52 0.55 -11.42
C ILE A 171 -8.25 1.10 -10.78
N THR A 172 -7.50 0.26 -10.09
CA THR A 172 -6.30 0.64 -9.32
C THR A 172 -5.03 -0.08 -9.75
N LEU A 173 -5.10 -1.02 -10.71
CA LEU A 173 -3.96 -1.82 -11.15
C LEU A 173 -2.81 -0.95 -11.71
N ASN A 174 -3.17 0.13 -12.40
CA ASN A 174 -2.21 1.11 -12.93
C ASN A 174 -1.50 1.94 -11.85
N LEU A 175 -1.93 1.86 -10.59
CA LEU A 175 -1.35 2.60 -9.46
C LEU A 175 -0.38 1.74 -8.63
N VAL A 176 -0.34 0.42 -8.86
CA VAL A 176 0.45 -0.53 -8.08
C VAL A 176 1.95 -0.26 -8.18
N LEU A 177 2.52 -0.28 -9.40
CA LEU A 177 3.95 -0.03 -9.59
C LEU A 177 4.36 1.40 -9.19
N PRO A 178 3.58 2.45 -9.55
CA PRO A 178 3.85 3.80 -9.05
C PRO A 178 3.90 3.90 -7.52
N ALA A 179 3.02 3.20 -6.79
CA ALA A 179 3.02 3.20 -5.33
C ALA A 179 4.33 2.61 -4.75
N TYR A 180 4.82 1.50 -5.32
CA TYR A 180 6.09 0.89 -4.91
C TYR A 180 7.29 1.79 -5.21
N LYS A 181 7.33 2.41 -6.40
CA LYS A 181 8.40 3.37 -6.74
C LYS A 181 8.37 4.61 -5.85
N HIS A 182 7.19 5.10 -5.50
CA HIS A 182 7.05 6.19 -4.55
C HIS A 182 7.63 5.82 -3.17
N LEU A 183 7.36 4.60 -2.68
CA LEU A 183 7.94 4.13 -1.41
C LEU A 183 9.46 4.02 -1.50
N ASP A 184 10.01 3.43 -2.57
CA ASP A 184 11.46 3.28 -2.73
C ASP A 184 12.16 4.65 -2.79
N ASN A 185 11.58 5.62 -3.50
CA ASN A 185 12.12 6.98 -3.56
C ASN A 185 12.07 7.66 -2.18
N ARG A 186 10.97 7.50 -1.43
CA ARG A 186 10.86 8.05 -0.08
C ARG A 186 11.89 7.42 0.87
N PHE A 187 12.11 6.11 0.78
CA PHE A 187 13.14 5.45 1.58
C PHE A 187 14.54 5.89 1.19
N LYS A 188 14.82 6.11 -0.10
CA LYS A 188 16.10 6.72 -0.54
C LYS A 188 16.31 8.10 0.09
N GLN A 189 15.30 8.97 0.04
CA GLN A 189 15.36 10.30 0.66
C GLN A 189 15.73 10.22 2.15
N PHE A 190 15.08 9.35 2.92
CA PHE A 190 15.41 9.17 4.33
C PHE A 190 16.84 8.67 4.57
N LEU A 191 17.34 7.76 3.72
CA LEU A 191 18.72 7.29 3.78
C LEU A 191 19.73 8.38 3.40
N ASP A 192 19.36 9.29 2.51
CA ASP A 192 20.14 10.47 2.12
C ASP A 192 20.02 11.63 3.12
N ASN A 193 19.41 11.40 4.30
CA ASN A 193 19.09 12.40 5.32
C ASN A 193 18.15 13.53 4.86
N ASP A 194 17.38 13.31 3.80
CA ASP A 194 16.32 14.22 3.36
C ASP A 194 15.01 13.94 4.11
N PHE A 195 14.72 14.78 5.10
CA PHE A 195 13.49 14.78 5.89
C PHE A 195 12.61 16.01 5.57
N SER A 196 12.69 16.52 4.34
CA SER A 196 11.90 17.68 3.92
C SER A 196 10.40 17.47 4.18
N GLY A 197 9.78 18.42 4.89
CA GLY A 197 8.36 18.35 5.24
C GLY A 197 8.03 17.42 6.42
N VAL A 198 9.03 16.95 7.17
CA VAL A 198 8.86 16.19 8.41
C VAL A 198 9.33 17.04 9.59
N ASP A 199 8.55 17.08 10.67
CA ASP A 199 9.00 17.63 11.94
C ASP A 199 9.99 16.67 12.61
N ILE A 200 11.28 16.95 12.43
CA ILE A 200 12.37 16.08 12.86
C ILE A 200 12.46 15.94 14.39
N ASP A 201 11.92 16.88 15.15
CA ASP A 201 12.00 16.84 16.62
C ASP A 201 11.05 15.80 17.21
N THR A 202 10.01 15.43 16.46
CA THR A 202 8.98 14.46 16.86
C THR A 202 9.34 13.01 16.57
N ILE A 203 10.40 12.77 15.80
CA ILE A 203 10.80 11.44 15.34
C ILE A 203 12.20 11.06 15.79
N ASP A 204 12.49 9.76 15.70
CA ASP A 204 13.84 9.22 15.75
C ASP A 204 14.33 8.89 14.33
N LYS A 205 15.35 9.61 13.86
CA LYS A 205 15.89 9.51 12.49
C LYS A 205 16.57 8.18 12.21
N GLU A 206 17.32 7.66 13.19
CA GLU A 206 18.06 6.41 13.02
C GLU A 206 17.07 5.26 12.82
N TYR A 207 15.97 5.25 13.57
CA TYR A 207 14.92 4.25 13.39
C TYR A 207 14.16 4.40 12.06
N VAL A 208 13.97 5.63 11.55
CA VAL A 208 13.41 5.84 10.21
C VAL A 208 14.34 5.30 9.13
N GLN A 209 15.65 5.51 9.28
CA GLN A 209 16.66 4.98 8.37
C GLN A 209 16.73 3.46 8.41
N ALA A 210 16.77 2.85 9.61
CA ALA A 210 16.72 1.40 9.79
C ALA A 210 15.51 0.75 9.09
N MET A 211 14.32 1.34 9.25
CA MET A 211 13.12 0.90 8.53
C MET A 211 13.26 1.09 7.01
N SER A 212 13.89 2.17 6.57
CA SER A 212 14.10 2.46 5.14
C SER A 212 15.05 1.46 4.49
N GLU A 213 16.14 1.07 5.16
CA GLU A 213 17.07 0.04 4.69
C GLU A 213 16.36 -1.30 4.48
N SER A 214 15.69 -1.78 5.52
CA SER A 214 14.91 -3.02 5.48
C SER A 214 13.77 -2.96 4.45
N GLY A 215 13.09 -1.82 4.39
CA GLY A 215 12.01 -1.56 3.46
C GLY A 215 12.43 -1.61 2.00
N ARG A 216 13.61 -1.09 1.65
CA ARG A 216 14.12 -1.19 0.27
C ARG A 216 14.42 -2.61 -0.16
N LEU A 217 14.94 -3.45 0.74
CA LEU A 217 15.10 -4.89 0.47
C LEU A 217 13.75 -5.57 0.24
N ALA A 218 12.76 -5.27 1.09
CA ALA A 218 11.41 -5.79 0.95
C ALA A 218 10.73 -5.31 -0.36
N ILE A 219 10.88 -4.03 -0.71
CA ILE A 219 10.37 -3.50 -1.99
C ILE A 219 11.00 -4.23 -3.14
N LYS A 220 12.33 -4.37 -3.18
CA LYS A 220 13.03 -5.08 -4.27
C LYS A 220 12.49 -6.49 -4.46
N HIS A 221 12.22 -7.20 -3.36
CA HIS A 221 11.66 -8.55 -3.40
C HIS A 221 10.22 -8.58 -3.97
N TYR A 222 9.30 -7.82 -3.37
CA TYR A 222 7.89 -7.85 -3.76
C TYR A 222 7.64 -7.16 -5.11
N TYR A 223 8.45 -6.18 -5.50
CA TYR A 223 8.35 -5.53 -6.80
C TYR A 223 8.69 -6.49 -7.95
N ALA A 224 9.60 -7.44 -7.72
CA ALA A 224 9.97 -8.45 -8.71
C ALA A 224 8.84 -9.46 -8.99
N GLU A 225 7.87 -9.60 -8.09
CA GLU A 225 6.73 -10.50 -8.27
C GLU A 225 5.68 -9.95 -9.26
N PHE A 226 5.75 -8.67 -9.61
CA PHE A 226 4.77 -8.06 -10.52
C PHE A 226 4.96 -8.51 -11.97
N THR A 227 3.84 -8.92 -12.56
CA THR A 227 3.75 -9.40 -13.93
C THR A 227 3.62 -8.25 -14.94
N ASP A 228 3.86 -8.56 -16.21
CA ASP A 228 3.76 -7.63 -17.34
C ASP A 228 2.41 -6.90 -17.41
N LEU A 229 1.35 -7.53 -16.90
CA LEU A 229 0.02 -6.93 -16.78
C LEU A 229 0.06 -5.59 -16.00
N HIS A 230 0.83 -5.53 -14.92
CA HIS A 230 0.96 -4.32 -14.10
C HIS A 230 1.66 -3.21 -14.90
N TYR A 231 2.71 -3.56 -15.65
CA TYR A 231 3.46 -2.62 -16.49
C TYR A 231 2.59 -2.10 -17.64
N GLY A 232 1.82 -2.98 -18.29
CA GLY A 232 0.84 -2.60 -19.31
C GLY A 232 -0.24 -1.67 -18.77
N ALA A 233 -0.80 -1.97 -17.60
CA ALA A 233 -1.82 -1.12 -16.96
C ALA A 233 -1.31 0.30 -16.68
N VAL A 234 -0.06 0.44 -16.24
CA VAL A 234 0.59 1.76 -16.05
C VAL A 234 0.68 2.52 -17.38
N LEU A 235 1.11 1.84 -18.46
CA LEU A 235 1.29 2.46 -19.77
C LEU A 235 -0.04 2.90 -20.40
N LEU A 236 -1.12 2.15 -20.17
CA LEU A 236 -2.45 2.43 -20.73
C LEU A 236 -3.21 3.54 -20.00
N SER A 237 -2.80 3.94 -18.80
CA SER A 237 -3.51 4.96 -18.03
C SER A 237 -3.02 6.38 -18.36
N PRO A 238 -3.91 7.33 -18.69
CA PRO A 238 -3.54 8.67 -19.17
C PRO A 238 -2.56 9.43 -18.26
N TYR A 239 -2.71 9.26 -16.94
CA TYR A 239 -1.90 9.93 -15.93
C TYR A 239 -0.53 9.29 -15.70
N THR A 240 -0.38 8.00 -16.03
CA THR A 240 0.86 7.24 -15.81
C THR A 240 1.55 6.78 -17.09
N LYS A 241 0.96 7.04 -18.27
CA LYS A 241 1.46 6.59 -19.59
C LYS A 241 2.89 7.02 -19.91
N LYS A 242 3.35 8.15 -19.37
CA LYS A 242 4.74 8.63 -19.57
C LYS A 242 5.76 7.73 -18.88
N MET A 243 5.33 6.98 -17.85
CA MET A 243 6.18 6.12 -17.04
C MET A 243 7.46 6.83 -16.59
N SER A 244 7.37 8.09 -16.16
CA SER A 244 8.55 8.95 -15.93
C SER A 244 9.55 8.37 -14.91
N ASN A 245 9.04 7.66 -13.90
CA ASN A 245 9.87 7.06 -12.84
C ASN A 245 10.33 5.61 -13.17
N PHE A 246 10.07 5.14 -14.39
CA PHE A 246 10.42 3.79 -14.83
C PHE A 246 11.63 3.81 -15.75
N ASP A 247 12.46 2.78 -15.63
CA ASP A 247 13.63 2.61 -16.48
C ASP A 247 13.25 2.16 -17.90
N ALA A 248 14.24 2.14 -18.80
CA ALA A 248 14.02 1.77 -20.19
C ALA A 248 13.56 0.32 -20.36
N THR A 249 14.02 -0.59 -19.50
CA THR A 249 13.68 -2.02 -19.51
C THR A 249 12.21 -2.22 -19.12
N GLU A 250 11.77 -1.57 -18.05
CA GLU A 250 10.38 -1.58 -17.58
C GLU A 250 9.42 -0.99 -18.63
N LYS A 251 9.81 0.11 -19.27
CA LYS A 251 9.05 0.72 -20.37
C LYS A 251 8.96 -0.21 -21.58
N SER A 252 10.07 -0.87 -21.93
CA SER A 252 10.11 -1.84 -23.03
C SER A 252 9.20 -3.04 -22.75
N ARG A 253 9.24 -3.57 -21.52
CA ARG A 253 8.39 -4.65 -21.03
C ARG A 253 6.90 -4.29 -21.15
N ALA A 254 6.51 -3.08 -20.73
CA ALA A 254 5.15 -2.58 -20.88
C ALA A 254 4.71 -2.54 -22.35
N LYS A 255 5.54 -1.96 -23.22
CA LYS A 255 5.26 -1.86 -24.66
C LYS A 255 5.12 -3.22 -25.31
N HIS A 256 6.07 -4.13 -25.05
CA HIS A 256 6.07 -5.48 -25.61
C HIS A 256 4.82 -6.26 -25.19
N PHE A 257 4.44 -6.15 -23.91
CA PHE A 257 3.20 -6.75 -23.43
C PHE A 257 1.98 -6.22 -24.17
N ILE A 258 1.82 -4.91 -24.31
CA ILE A 258 0.68 -4.33 -25.04
C ILE A 258 0.68 -4.77 -26.51
N MET A 259 1.82 -4.72 -27.20
CA MET A 259 1.92 -5.16 -28.60
C MET A 259 1.51 -6.63 -28.77
N ASN A 260 1.86 -7.50 -27.82
CA ASN A 260 1.48 -8.91 -27.85
C ASN A 260 -0.02 -9.15 -27.61
N GLN A 261 -0.71 -8.20 -26.99
CA GLN A 261 -2.17 -8.26 -26.75
C GLN A 261 -2.98 -7.62 -27.88
N LEU A 262 -2.37 -6.81 -28.75
CA LEU A 262 -3.07 -6.22 -29.88
C LEU A 262 -3.50 -7.30 -30.89
N PRO A 263 -4.66 -7.13 -31.55
CA PRO A 263 -5.06 -7.99 -32.66
C PRO A 263 -3.95 -8.03 -33.72
N LYS A 264 -3.51 -9.24 -34.07
CA LYS A 264 -2.47 -9.44 -35.09
C LYS A 264 -3.03 -9.38 -36.51
N ASP A 265 -4.32 -9.57 -36.64
CA ASP A 265 -5.04 -9.44 -37.90
C ASP A 265 -5.53 -7.99 -38.04
N PRO A 266 -5.52 -7.40 -39.24
CA PRO A 266 -6.18 -6.13 -39.48
C PRO A 266 -7.67 -6.32 -39.17
N SER A 267 -8.13 -5.76 -38.06
CA SER A 267 -9.56 -5.62 -37.82
C SER A 267 -10.15 -4.88 -39.02
N PRO A 268 -11.23 -5.39 -39.65
CA PRO A 268 -11.92 -4.62 -40.68
C PRO A 268 -12.24 -3.25 -40.08
N MET A 269 -11.85 -2.17 -40.76
CA MET A 269 -12.21 -0.83 -40.30
C MET A 269 -13.71 -0.84 -40.02
N PRO A 270 -14.15 -0.51 -38.80
CA PRO A 270 -15.56 -0.28 -38.59
C PRO A 270 -15.95 0.78 -39.60
N ILE A 271 -16.87 0.45 -40.50
CA ILE A 271 -17.50 1.42 -41.37
C ILE A 271 -18.20 2.36 -40.41
N SER A 272 -17.54 3.46 -40.06
CA SER A 272 -18.15 4.53 -39.30
C SER A 272 -19.35 4.95 -40.13
N PRO A 273 -20.59 4.87 -39.59
CA PRO A 273 -21.71 5.48 -40.28
C PRO A 273 -21.31 6.93 -40.56
N ALA A 274 -21.57 7.38 -41.79
CA ALA A 274 -21.30 8.76 -42.18
C ALA A 274 -21.86 9.70 -41.10
N PRO A 275 -21.12 10.75 -40.70
CA PRO A 275 -21.49 11.57 -39.56
C PRO A 275 -22.86 12.21 -39.80
N THR A 276 -23.90 11.64 -39.21
CA THR A 276 -25.19 12.30 -39.04
C THR A 276 -25.12 13.13 -37.78
N GLN A 277 -24.96 14.44 -37.99
CA GLN A 277 -24.92 15.52 -37.00
C GLN A 277 -23.66 15.60 -36.11
N THR A 278 -22.97 16.72 -36.27
CA THR A 278 -21.91 17.23 -35.40
C THR A 278 -22.48 17.55 -34.03
N ASP A 279 -22.42 16.61 -33.09
CA ASP A 279 -22.46 16.94 -31.67
C ASP A 279 -21.19 17.73 -31.34
N GLY A 280 -21.35 19.01 -30.96
CA GLY A 280 -20.34 20.07 -30.88
C GLY A 280 -19.14 19.87 -29.93
N ILE A 281 -18.57 18.67 -29.86
CA ILE A 281 -17.33 18.32 -29.16
C ILE A 281 -16.12 18.96 -29.86
N ASP A 282 -16.20 19.23 -31.16
CA ASP A 282 -15.15 19.93 -31.92
C ASP A 282 -14.91 21.37 -31.42
N VAL A 283 -15.90 21.98 -30.76
CA VAL A 283 -15.77 23.29 -30.11
C VAL A 283 -14.87 23.24 -28.86
N LEU A 284 -14.73 22.06 -28.22
CA LEU A 284 -13.91 21.89 -27.02
C LEU A 284 -12.43 21.65 -27.34
N TYR A 285 -12.09 21.22 -28.56
CA TYR A 285 -10.70 21.06 -29.01
C TYR A 285 -10.11 22.34 -29.64
N ALA A 286 -10.94 23.36 -29.91
CA ALA A 286 -10.50 24.65 -30.47
C ALA A 286 -10.09 25.69 -29.41
N LEU A 287 -10.12 25.35 -28.11
CA LEU A 287 -9.73 26.23 -27.00
C LEU A 287 -8.41 25.83 -26.32
N SER A 288 -7.55 25.06 -26.99
CA SER A 288 -6.17 24.78 -26.55
C SER A 288 -5.15 25.24 -27.57
#